data_AF-A0A8E2I7T0-F1
#
_entry.id   AF-A0A8E2I7T0-F1
#
_cell.length_a   1.000
_cell.length_b   1.000
_cell.length_c   1.000
_cell.angle_alpha   90.00
_cell.angle_beta   90.00
_cell.angle_gamma   90.00
#
_symmetry.space_group_name_H-M   'P 1'
#
loop_
_entity.id
_entity.type
_entity.pdbx_description
1 polymer ?
#
loop_
_entity_poly.entity_id
_entity_poly.type
_entity_poly.pdbx_seq_one_letter_code
_entity_poly.pdbx_strand_id
1 'polypeptide(L)'
;MVNWGQIREKGKRRIVLLYGIVLSIPLILDYYIVKYLLKSFRLDFTFVEFLIVSIFCIFLGLILALLIWHRMEKDWSNTNSFFKKRG
;
A
#
# COMPACT_ATOMS: atom_id res chain seq x y z
N MET A 1 -23.05 -16.50 -14.47
CA MET A 1 -22.44 -15.26 -15.00
C MET A 1 -21.70 -14.58 -13.87
N VAL A 2 -20.37 -14.55 -13.89
CA VAL A 2 -19.60 -13.89 -12.84
C VAL A 2 -19.81 -12.39 -12.99
N ASN A 3 -20.40 -11.76 -11.98
CA ASN A 3 -20.71 -10.33 -12.02
C ASN A 3 -19.38 -9.55 -11.91
N TRP A 4 -19.01 -8.79 -12.95
CA TRP A 4 -17.76 -8.04 -13.03
C TRP A 4 -17.52 -7.14 -11.80
N GLY A 5 -18.59 -6.65 -11.16
CA GLY A 5 -18.51 -5.90 -9.90
C GLY A 5 -17.89 -6.71 -8.75
N GLN A 6 -18.20 -8.01 -8.64
CA GLN A 6 -17.65 -8.86 -7.59
C GLN A 6 -16.15 -9.18 -7.80
N ILE A 7 -15.71 -9.33 -9.06
CA ILE A 7 -14.28 -9.50 -9.37
C ILE A 7 -13.51 -8.23 -8.99
N ARG A 8 -14.10 -7.06 -9.26
CA ARG A 8 -13.53 -5.76 -8.95
C ARG A 8 -13.35 -5.53 -7.45
N GLU A 9 -14.37 -5.81 -6.65
CA GLU A 9 -14.26 -5.67 -5.19
C GLU A 9 -13.28 -6.66 -4.56
N LYS A 10 -13.29 -7.92 -5.01
CA LYS A 10 -12.32 -8.93 -4.56
C LYS A 10 -10.90 -8.56 -4.96
N GLY A 11 -10.70 -8.03 -6.17
CA GLY A 11 -9.42 -7.53 -6.67
C GLY A 11 -8.91 -6.35 -5.85
N LYS A 12 -9.76 -5.37 -5.56
CA LYS A 12 -9.44 -4.21 -4.70
C LYS A 12 -8.93 -4.64 -3.34
N ARG A 13 -9.65 -5.54 -2.67
CA ARG A 13 -9.28 -6.03 -1.33
C ARG A 13 -7.92 -6.75 -1.35
N ARG A 14 -7.68 -7.57 -2.39
CA ARG A 14 -6.44 -8.33 -2.54
C ARG A 14 -5.24 -7.42 -2.81
N ILE A 15 -5.40 -6.42 -3.68
CA ILE A 15 -4.37 -5.42 -4.00
C ILE A 15 -4.05 -4.59 -2.75
N VAL A 16 -5.06 -4.14 -2.02
CA VAL A 16 -4.85 -3.32 -0.81
C VAL A 16 -4.11 -4.09 0.28
N LEU A 17 -4.47 -5.35 0.51
CA LEU A 17 -3.77 -6.20 1.48
C LEU A 17 -2.34 -6.51 1.06
N LEU A 18 -2.11 -6.89 -0.19
CA LEU A 18 -0.77 -7.19 -0.70
C LEU A 18 0.13 -5.96 -0.68
N TYR A 19 -0.35 -4.81 -1.16
CA TYR A 19 0.41 -3.57 -1.13
C TYR A 19 0.71 -3.12 0.29
N GLY A 20 -0.26 -3.20 1.21
CA GLY A 20 -0.04 -2.85 2.61
C GLY A 20 1.05 -3.69 3.26
N ILE A 21 1.05 -5.01 3.04
CA ILE A 21 2.05 -5.92 3.61
C ILE A 21 3.42 -5.74 2.92
N VAL A 22 3.46 -5.65 1.60
CA VAL A 22 4.71 -5.55 0.83
C VAL A 22 5.41 -4.20 1.07
N LEU A 23 4.67 -3.10 1.23
CA LEU A 23 5.27 -1.81 1.57
C LEU A 23 5.65 -1.70 3.04
N SER A 24 4.90 -2.35 3.94
CA SER A 24 5.15 -2.14 5.37
C SER A 24 6.46 -2.75 5.86
N ILE A 25 6.85 -3.90 5.33
CA ILE A 25 8.09 -4.60 5.69
C ILE A 25 9.35 -3.74 5.41
N PRO A 26 9.58 -3.23 4.18
CA PRO A 26 10.77 -2.42 3.88
C PRO A 26 10.79 -1.10 4.65
N LEU A 27 9.65 -0.44 4.84
CA LEU A 27 9.57 0.81 5.62
C LEU A 27 9.94 0.60 7.10
N ILE A 28 9.54 -0.53 7.70
CA ILE A 28 9.96 -0.88 9.07
C ILE A 28 11.47 -1.11 9.09
N LEU A 29 12.02 -1.81 8.10
CA LEU A 29 13.45 -2.07 7.99
C LEU A 29 14.25 -0.77 7.86
N ASP A 30 13.83 0.14 6.98
CA ASP A 30 14.46 1.45 6.77
C ASP A 30 14.49 2.28 8.06
N TYR A 31 13.38 2.28 8.82
CA TYR A 31 13.33 2.97 10.11
C TYR A 31 14.39 2.47 11.09
N TYR A 32 14.53 1.15 11.23
CA TYR A 32 15.53 0.56 12.13
C TYR A 32 16.97 0.78 11.65
N ILE A 33 17.21 0.79 10.33
CA ILE A 33 18.51 1.11 9.75
C ILE A 33 18.90 2.57 10.07
N VAL A 34 18.00 3.52 9.84
CA VAL A 34 18.23 4.95 10.13
C VAL A 34 18.44 5.16 11.63
N LYS A 35 17.64 4.51 12.47
CA LYS A 35 17.80 4.57 13.92
C LYS A 35 19.15 4.02 14.37
N TYR A 36 19.57 2.90 13.80
CA TYR A 36 20.86 2.28 14.10
C TYR A 36 22.03 3.20 13.76
N LEU A 37 21.97 3.86 12.60
CA LEU A 37 22.95 4.87 12.18
C LEU A 37 22.99 6.06 13.14
N LEU A 38 21.82 6.57 13.57
CA LEU A 38 21.72 7.74 14.45
C LEU A 38 22.14 7.47 15.90
N LYS A 39 21.92 6.25 16.41
CA LYS A 39 22.30 5.87 17.77
C LYS A 39 23.73 5.35 17.90
N SER A 40 24.61 5.67 16.96
CA SER A 40 26.01 5.22 16.95
C SER A 40 26.12 3.70 17.13
N PHE A 41 25.38 2.93 16.34
CA PHE A 41 25.39 1.46 16.33
C PHE A 41 24.81 0.79 17.60
N ARG A 42 24.08 1.54 18.45
CA ARG A 42 23.32 0.96 19.58
C ARG A 42 21.89 0.62 19.19
N LEU A 43 21.54 -0.66 19.23
CA LEU A 43 20.18 -1.17 19.05
C LEU A 43 19.42 -1.19 20.38
N ASP A 44 18.76 -0.09 20.70
CA ASP A 44 17.72 -0.11 21.74
C ASP A 44 16.39 -0.51 21.11
N PHE A 45 15.85 -1.65 21.52
CA PHE A 45 14.50 -2.10 21.13
C PHE A 45 13.48 -1.63 22.15
N THR A 46 12.73 -0.57 21.82
CA THR A 46 11.59 -0.13 22.63
C THR A 46 10.31 -0.65 22.01
N PHE A 47 9.57 -1.49 22.74
CA PHE A 47 8.32 -2.09 22.23
C PHE A 47 7.28 -1.05 21.81
N VAL A 48 7.17 0.06 22.54
CA VAL A 48 6.26 1.17 22.24
C VAL A 48 6.57 1.80 20.88
N GLU A 49 7.85 1.98 20.56
CA GLU A 49 8.31 2.56 19.30
C GLU A 49 8.04 1.60 18.13
N PHE A 50 8.30 0.30 18.31
CA PHE A 50 7.95 -0.71 17.32
C PHE A 50 6.45 -0.68 16.99
N LEU A 51 5.59 -0.55 18.02
CA LEU A 51 4.14 -0.41 17.84
C LEU A 51 3.78 0.84 17.05
N ILE A 52 4.33 2.00 17.41
CA ILE A 52 4.05 3.27 16.73
C ILE A 52 4.47 3.18 15.25
N VAL A 53 5.69 2.71 14.97
CA VAL A 53 6.19 2.58 13.60
C VAL A 53 5.35 1.61 12.80
N SER A 54 4.98 0.47 13.39
CA SER A 54 4.10 -0.50 12.73
C SER A 54 2.75 0.12 12.34
N ILE A 55 2.13 0.89 13.24
CA ILE A 55 0.88 1.60 12.96
C ILE A 55 1.05 2.59 11.81
N PHE A 56 2.07 3.45 11.87
CA PHE A 56 2.36 4.41 10.79
C PHE A 56 2.57 3.73 9.44
N CYS A 57 3.29 2.60 9.46
CA CYS A 57 3.61 1.85 8.27
C CYS A 57 2.36 1.23 7.62
N ILE A 58 1.48 0.65 8.43
CA ILE A 58 0.18 0.12 7.98
C ILE A 58 -0.68 1.25 7.40
N PHE A 59 -0.75 2.41 8.07
CA PHE A 59 -1.50 3.56 7.59
C PHE A 59 -0.98 4.07 6.25
N LEU A 60 0.33 4.23 6.09
CA LEU A 60 0.95 4.64 4.82
C LEU A 60 0.67 3.62 3.70
N GLY A 61 0.84 2.33 3.98
CA GLY A 61 0.56 1.26 3.03
C GLY A 61 -0.90 1.26 2.55
N LEU A 62 -1.85 1.48 3.47
CA LEU A 62 -3.28 1.59 3.14
C LEU A 62 -3.58 2.81 2.26
N ILE A 63 -3.04 3.98 2.61
CA ILE A 63 -3.26 5.22 1.83
C ILE A 63 -2.71 5.05 0.41
N LEU A 64 -1.47 4.54 0.27
CA LEU A 64 -0.86 4.29 -1.04
C LEU A 64 -1.67 3.29 -1.86
N ALA A 65 -2.13 2.21 -1.25
CA ALA A 65 -2.94 1.23 -1.96
C ALA A 65 -4.27 1.81 -2.47
N LEU A 66 -4.92 2.67 -1.67
CA LEU A 66 -6.13 3.38 -2.09
C LEU A 66 -5.86 4.35 -3.24
N LEU A 67 -4.74 5.08 -3.19
CA LEU A 67 -4.33 5.98 -4.27
C LEU A 67 -4.03 5.24 -5.57
N ILE A 68 -3.30 4.12 -5.50
CA ILE A 68 -2.98 3.28 -6.66
C ILE A 68 -4.26 2.72 -7.26
N TRP A 69 -5.17 2.21 -6.43
CA TRP A 69 -6.47 1.72 -6.89
C TRP A 69 -7.28 2.82 -7.58
N HIS A 70 -7.36 4.00 -6.98
CA HIS A 70 -8.06 5.15 -7.56
C HIS A 70 -7.46 5.55 -8.92
N ARG A 71 -6.12 5.52 -9.04
CA ARG A 71 -5.42 5.80 -10.30
C ARG A 71 -5.73 4.75 -11.38
N MET A 72 -5.65 3.46 -11.04
CA MET A 72 -6.01 2.38 -11.97
C MET A 72 -7.47 2.48 -12.43
N GLU A 73 -8.38 2.83 -11.52
CA GLU A 73 -9.80 3.04 -11.82
C GLU A 73 -10.02 4.21 -12.78
N LYS A 74 -9.28 5.30 -12.61
CA LYS A 74 -9.27 6.44 -13.52
C LYS A 74 -8.71 6.09 -14.90
N ASP A 75 -7.58 5.39 -14.96
CA ASP A 75 -6.95 4.97 -16.22
C ASP A 75 -7.83 3.98 -17.00
N TRP A 76 -8.49 3.06 -16.30
CA TRP A 76 -9.47 2.15 -16.90
C TRP A 76 -10.66 2.90 -17.51
N SER A 77 -11.25 3.85 -16.77
CA SER A 77 -12.35 4.69 -17.25
C SER A 77 -11.96 5.48 -18.50
N ASN A 78 -10.74 6.04 -18.50
CA ASN A 78 -10.22 6.84 -19.61
C ASN A 78 -9.92 5.99 -20.85
N THR A 79 -9.46 4.76 -20.66
CA THR A 79 -9.21 3.82 -21.77
C THR A 79 -10.52 3.35 -22.39
N ASN A 80 -11.52 2.98 -21.58
CA ASN A 80 -12.83 2.56 -22.07
C ASN A 80 -13.62 3.69 -22.75
N SER A 81 -13.49 4.94 -22.29
CA SER A 81 -14.11 6.08 -22.97
C SER A 81 -13.45 6.35 -24.33
N PHE A 82 -12.15 6.10 -24.47
CA PHE A 82 -11.43 6.17 -25.74
C PHE A 82 -11.89 5.11 -26.74
N PHE A 83 -12.12 3.88 -26.29
CA PHE A 83 -12.65 2.80 -27.15
C PHE A 83 -14.12 3.04 -27.54
N LYS A 84 -14.93 3.63 -26.64
CA LYS A 84 -16.34 3.97 -26.93
C LYS A 84 -16.50 5.10 -27.97
N LYS A 85 -15.49 5.93 -28.21
CA LYS A 85 -15.51 7.00 -29.22
C LYS A 85 -15.10 6.55 -30.63
N ARG A 86 -14.54 5.34 -30.80
CA ARG A 86 -14.05 4.83 -32.09
C ARG A 86 -14.85 3.64 -32.65
N GLY A 87 -15.89 3.17 -31.96
CA GLY A 87 -16.85 2.20 -32.47
C GLY A 87 -18.16 2.90 -32.81
#